data_AF-A0A6G7LYG2-F1
#
_entry.id   AF-A0A6G7LYG2-F1
#
_cell.length_a   1.000
_cell.length_b   1.000
_cell.length_c   1.000
_cell.angle_alpha   90.00
_cell.angle_beta   90.00
_cell.angle_gamma   90.00
#
_symmetry.space_group_name_H-M   'P 1'
#
loop_
_entity.id
_entity.type
_entity.pdbx_description
1 polymer ?
#
loop_
_entity_poly.entity_id
_entity_poly.type
_entity_poly.pdbx_seq_one_letter_code
_entity_poly.pdbx_strand_id
1 'polypeptide(L)'
;MQMDSMMDTAYTQMEQMILGMQQQFNIKESEKPLFEEFARKSTQIFKQELGWDKLKQPLTDIYVKHYSDKEIADMLAFYSSDTGRSMVAKMPAVMQESMMMTQSLSQGLLPKMEQLQQEFANKLKAHREAHSGE
;
A
#
# COMPACT_ATOMS: atom_id res chain seq x y z
N MET A 1 9.16 -20.16 -2.14
CA MET A 1 8.84 -18.76 -1.76
C MET A 1 9.67 -18.41 -0.54
N GLN A 2 10.43 -17.32 -0.56
CA GLN A 2 11.20 -16.89 0.61
C GLN A 2 10.31 -16.05 1.54
N MET A 3 9.22 -16.65 2.03
CA MET A 3 8.28 -15.97 2.93
C MET A 3 9.03 -15.49 4.19
N ASP A 4 9.99 -16.27 4.67
CA ASP A 4 10.88 -15.91 5.77
C ASP A 4 11.66 -14.63 5.48
N SER A 5 12.28 -14.52 4.30
CA SER A 5 13.02 -13.31 3.90
C SER A 5 12.11 -12.10 3.70
N MET A 6 10.87 -12.32 3.21
CA MET A 6 9.87 -11.25 3.08
C MET A 6 9.43 -10.74 4.45
N MET A 7 9.21 -11.63 5.42
CA MET A 7 8.87 -11.27 6.80
C MET A 7 10.03 -10.56 7.50
N ASP A 8 11.27 -11.01 7.32
CA ASP A 8 12.45 -10.32 7.86
C ASP A 8 12.61 -8.90 7.28
N THR A 9 12.34 -8.75 5.98
CA THR A 9 12.31 -7.43 5.33
C THR A 9 11.18 -6.58 5.91
N ALA A 10 10.00 -7.15 6.15
CA ALA A 10 8.87 -6.45 6.74
C ALA A 10 9.17 -5.98 8.18
N TYR A 11 9.81 -6.80 9.02
CA TYR A 11 10.22 -6.39 10.36
C TYR A 11 11.24 -5.25 10.33
N THR A 12 12.19 -5.30 9.40
CA THR A 12 13.18 -4.23 9.21
C THR A 12 12.49 -2.92 8.79
N GLN A 13 11.56 -2.99 7.84
CA GLN A 13 10.79 -1.81 7.40
C GLN A 13 9.95 -1.22 8.54
N MET A 14 9.36 -2.07 9.38
CA MET A 14 8.58 -1.63 10.54
C MET A 14 9.47 -0.98 11.61
N GLU A 15 10.68 -1.49 11.86
CA GLU A 15 11.64 -0.81 12.74
C GLU A 15 11.99 0.58 12.22
N GLN A 16 12.27 0.70 10.92
CA GLN A 16 12.53 2.00 10.28
C GLN A 16 11.32 2.93 10.36
N MET A 17 10.10 2.40 10.25
CA MET A 17 8.86 3.17 10.42
C MET A 17 8.77 3.73 11.85
N ILE A 18 9.02 2.90 12.87
CA ILE A 18 9.02 3.35 14.28
C ILE A 18 10.10 4.41 14.50
N LEU A 19 11.31 4.20 13.99
CA LEU A 19 12.40 5.19 14.06
C LEU A 19 12.02 6.51 13.36
N GLY A 20 11.29 6.45 12.25
CA GLY A 20 10.74 7.63 11.57
C GLY A 20 9.77 8.46 12.43
N MET A 21 9.16 7.87 13.46
CA MET A 21 8.26 8.57 14.39
C MET A 21 8.97 9.40 15.45
N GLN A 22 10.32 9.41 15.49
CA GLN A 22 11.10 10.22 16.45
C GLN A 22 10.64 11.68 16.51
N GLN A 23 10.37 12.29 15.35
CA GLN A 23 9.91 13.68 15.27
C GLN A 23 8.50 13.85 15.87
N GLN A 24 7.60 12.89 15.64
CA GLN A 24 6.24 12.94 16.18
C GLN A 24 6.22 12.91 17.71
N PHE A 25 7.15 12.17 18.32
CA PHE A 25 7.28 12.08 19.78
C PHE A 25 8.17 13.19 20.37
N ASN A 26 8.64 14.15 19.57
CA ASN A 26 9.58 15.19 19.98
C ASN A 26 10.82 14.64 20.72
N ILE A 27 11.34 13.50 20.27
CA ILE A 27 12.51 12.83 20.88
C ILE A 27 13.72 13.75 20.78
N LYS A 28 14.33 14.08 21.92
CA LYS A 28 15.56 14.88 21.98
C LYS A 28 16.77 14.02 21.66
N GLU A 29 17.89 14.67 21.32
CA GLU A 29 19.15 13.97 21.02
C GLU A 29 19.59 13.02 22.14
N SER A 30 19.47 13.46 23.40
CA SER A 30 19.79 12.66 24.59
C SER A 30 18.87 11.45 24.80
N GLU A 31 17.70 11.44 24.17
CA GLU A 31 16.67 10.41 24.31
C GLU A 31 16.70 9.42 23.13
N LYS A 32 17.48 9.69 22.07
CA LYS A 32 17.60 8.81 20.91
C LYS A 32 17.96 7.36 21.27
N PRO A 33 18.95 7.07 22.14
CA PRO A 33 19.27 5.69 22.49
C PRO A 33 18.09 4.95 23.15
N LEU A 34 17.30 5.65 23.98
CA LEU A 34 16.10 5.10 24.61
C LEU A 34 15.03 4.78 23.56
N PHE A 35 14.84 5.66 22.59
CA PHE A 35 13.87 5.46 21.52
C PHE A 35 14.29 4.36 20.54
N GLU A 36 15.57 4.24 20.22
CA GLU A 36 16.11 3.14 19.43
C GLU A 36 15.94 1.78 20.13
N GLU A 37 16.13 1.74 21.45
CA GLU A 37 15.85 0.54 22.24
C GLU A 37 14.36 0.19 22.20
N PHE A 38 13.48 1.19 22.34
CA PHE A 38 12.03 1.01 22.18
C PHE A 38 11.66 0.45 20.80
N ALA A 39 12.23 1.00 19.73
CA ALA A 39 12.00 0.52 18.36
C ALA A 39 12.43 -0.95 18.21
N ARG A 40 13.64 -1.30 18.67
CA ARG A 40 14.15 -2.68 18.64
C ARG A 40 13.27 -3.65 19.44
N LYS A 41 12.88 -3.29 20.67
CA LYS A 41 12.00 -4.12 21.51
C LYS A 41 10.63 -4.30 20.88
N SER A 42 10.07 -3.25 20.30
CA SER A 42 8.80 -3.30 19.59
C SER A 42 8.88 -4.29 18.43
N THR A 43 9.90 -4.17 17.57
CA THR A 43 10.13 -5.10 16.46
C THR A 43 10.34 -6.54 16.94
N GLN A 44 11.03 -6.76 18.06
CA GLN A 44 11.19 -8.08 18.64
C GLN A 44 9.86 -8.69 19.09
N ILE A 45 8.99 -7.91 19.74
CA ILE A 45 7.64 -8.37 20.14
C ILE A 45 6.85 -8.76 18.90
N PHE A 46 6.85 -7.94 17.86
CA PHE A 46 6.18 -8.26 16.60
C PHE A 46 6.74 -9.53 15.94
N LYS A 47 8.06 -9.73 15.93
CA LYS A 47 8.66 -10.97 15.41
C LYS A 47 8.26 -12.19 16.25
N GLN A 48 8.11 -12.03 17.56
CA GLN A 48 7.69 -13.11 18.47
C GLN A 48 6.20 -13.43 18.35
N GLU A 49 5.33 -12.43 18.19
CA GLU A 49 3.87 -12.61 18.18
C GLU A 49 3.29 -12.82 16.79
N LEU A 50 3.87 -12.16 15.78
CA LEU A 50 3.50 -12.25 14.37
C LEU A 50 4.61 -12.89 13.54
N GLY A 51 5.40 -13.77 14.17
CA GLY A 51 6.40 -14.60 13.50
C GLY A 51 5.77 -15.53 12.47
N TRP A 52 6.51 -15.88 11.41
CA TRP A 52 6.02 -16.83 10.41
C TRP A 52 5.57 -18.16 11.02
N ASP A 53 6.28 -18.67 12.03
CA ASP A 53 5.89 -19.90 12.75
C ASP A 53 4.49 -19.82 13.39
N LYS A 54 4.09 -18.64 13.87
CA LYS A 54 2.75 -18.40 14.44
C LYS A 54 1.69 -18.12 13.37
N LEU A 55 2.08 -17.48 12.27
CA LEU A 55 1.15 -17.08 11.20
C LEU A 55 0.87 -18.18 10.19
N LYS A 56 1.83 -19.09 9.97
CA LYS A 56 1.76 -20.10 8.91
C LYS A 56 0.51 -20.97 9.02
N GLN A 57 0.20 -21.50 10.21
CA GLN A 57 -0.94 -22.41 10.37
C GLN A 57 -2.28 -21.69 10.18
N PRO A 58 -2.58 -20.57 10.86
CA PRO A 58 -3.82 -19.82 10.63
C PRO A 58 -4.00 -19.38 9.17
N LEU A 59 -2.92 -18.94 8.50
CA LEU A 59 -2.97 -18.62 7.07
C LEU A 59 -3.28 -19.85 6.23
N THR A 60 -2.64 -20.99 6.51
CA THR A 60 -2.94 -22.25 5.83
C THR A 60 -4.41 -22.62 5.98
N ASP A 61 -4.96 -22.53 7.19
CA ASP A 61 -6.36 -22.84 7.50
C ASP A 61 -7.33 -21.96 6.70
N ILE A 62 -7.00 -20.68 6.51
CA ILE A 62 -7.79 -19.77 5.67
C ILE A 62 -7.78 -20.24 4.21
N TYR A 63 -6.62 -20.59 3.66
CA TYR A 63 -6.54 -21.03 2.27
C TYR A 63 -7.30 -22.35 2.03
N VAL A 64 -7.10 -23.36 2.88
CA VAL A 64 -7.79 -24.66 2.71
C VAL A 64 -9.30 -24.58 2.98
N LYS A 65 -9.76 -23.56 3.71
CA LYS A 65 -11.19 -23.28 3.89
C LYS A 65 -11.85 -22.74 2.62
N HIS A 66 -11.11 -22.01 1.80
CA HIS A 66 -11.67 -21.27 0.66
C HIS A 66 -11.32 -21.87 -0.70
N TYR A 67 -10.27 -22.69 -0.78
CA TYR A 67 -9.81 -23.31 -2.02
C TYR A 67 -9.82 -24.82 -1.88
N SER A 68 -10.20 -25.50 -2.95
CA SER A 68 -10.03 -26.95 -3.09
C SER A 68 -8.56 -27.33 -3.29
N ASP A 69 -8.23 -28.58 -3.00
CA ASP A 69 -6.89 -29.13 -3.27
C ASP A 69 -6.46 -28.95 -4.73
N LYS A 70 -7.41 -29.06 -5.67
CA LYS A 70 -7.15 -28.84 -7.09
C LYS A 70 -6.78 -27.38 -7.38
N GLU A 71 -7.52 -26.42 -6.84
CA GLU A 71 -7.24 -25.00 -7.07
C GLU A 71 -5.89 -24.60 -6.46
N ILE A 72 -5.57 -25.10 -5.27
CA ILE A 72 -4.26 -24.90 -4.66
C ILE A 72 -3.15 -25.52 -5.51
N ALA A 73 -3.34 -26.75 -6.00
CA ALA A 73 -2.37 -27.41 -6.87
C ALA A 73 -2.15 -26.64 -8.19
N ASP A 74 -3.22 -26.18 -8.83
CA ASP A 74 -3.16 -25.38 -10.06
C ASP A 74 -2.44 -24.04 -9.82
N MET A 75 -2.72 -23.37 -8.69
CA MET A 75 -2.01 -22.15 -8.28
C MET A 75 -0.51 -22.42 -8.07
N LEU A 76 -0.16 -23.49 -7.37
CA LEU A 76 1.23 -23.88 -7.14
C LEU A 76 1.96 -24.18 -8.45
N ALA A 77 1.31 -24.89 -9.39
CA ALA A 77 1.85 -25.18 -10.71
C ALA A 77 2.12 -23.89 -11.49
N PHE A 78 1.17 -22.95 -11.48
CA PHE A 78 1.33 -21.66 -12.14
C PHE A 78 2.46 -20.84 -11.53
N TYR A 79 2.45 -20.56 -10.22
CA TYR A 79 3.46 -19.73 -9.57
C TYR A 79 4.86 -20.36 -9.55
N SER A 80 4.96 -21.68 -9.75
CA SER A 80 6.22 -22.41 -9.91
C SER A 80 6.70 -22.51 -11.37
N SER A 81 5.91 -22.04 -12.35
CA SER A 81 6.36 -21.96 -13.74
C SER A 81 7.27 -20.73 -13.98
N ASP A 82 8.05 -20.75 -15.05
CA ASP A 82 8.85 -19.58 -15.46
C ASP A 82 7.98 -18.35 -15.70
N THR A 83 6.81 -18.55 -16.32
CA THR A 83 5.84 -17.50 -16.58
C THR A 83 5.26 -16.94 -15.29
N GLY A 84 4.84 -17.79 -14.35
CA GLY A 84 4.30 -17.34 -13.06
C GLY A 84 5.31 -16.58 -12.22
N ARG A 85 6.56 -17.07 -12.16
CA ARG A 85 7.66 -16.33 -11.51
C ARG A 85 7.93 -14.98 -12.18
N SER A 86 7.99 -14.96 -13.51
CA SER A 86 8.17 -13.71 -14.28
C SER A 86 7.02 -12.73 -14.03
N MET A 87 5.78 -13.21 -13.94
CA MET A 87 4.62 -12.38 -13.64
C MET A 87 4.76 -11.72 -12.27
N VAL A 88 5.05 -12.51 -11.22
CA VAL A 88 5.23 -11.99 -9.85
C VAL A 88 6.36 -10.96 -9.78
N ALA A 89 7.49 -11.23 -10.44
CA ALA A 89 8.63 -10.32 -10.46
C ALA A 89 8.33 -9.00 -11.20
N LYS A 90 7.51 -9.03 -12.26
CA LYS A 90 7.18 -7.85 -13.07
C LYS A 90 5.98 -7.05 -12.55
N MET A 91 5.16 -7.64 -11.67
CA MET A 91 3.94 -7.02 -11.16
C MET A 91 4.18 -5.63 -10.53
N PRO A 92 5.23 -5.40 -9.72
CA PRO A 92 5.50 -4.06 -9.17
C PRO A 92 5.77 -3.01 -10.26
N ALA A 93 6.56 -3.35 -11.29
CA ALA A 93 6.87 -2.45 -12.40
C ALA A 93 5.61 -2.12 -13.24
N VAL A 94 4.80 -3.13 -13.55
CA VAL A 94 3.52 -2.94 -14.26
C VAL A 94 2.61 -2.00 -13.48
N MET A 95 2.50 -2.18 -12.16
CA MET A 95 1.68 -1.31 -11.32
C MET A 95 2.22 0.13 -11.29
N GLN A 96 3.54 0.30 -11.16
CA GLN A 96 4.20 1.61 -11.18
C GLN A 96 3.95 2.35 -12.50
N GLU A 97 4.18 1.69 -13.63
CA GLU A 97 3.97 2.27 -14.97
C GLU A 97 2.49 2.61 -15.20
N SER A 98 1.57 1.77 -14.71
CA SER A 98 0.13 2.03 -14.78
C SER A 98 -0.28 3.29 -14.01
N MET A 99 0.30 3.51 -12.83
CA MET A 99 0.08 4.74 -12.04
C MET A 99 0.63 5.97 -12.76
N MET A 100 1.85 5.88 -13.31
CA MET A 100 2.47 6.99 -14.06
C MET A 100 1.64 7.37 -15.29
N MET A 101 1.15 6.37 -16.03
CA MET A 101 0.25 6.58 -17.18
C MET A 101 -1.04 7.29 -16.75
N THR A 102 -1.68 6.83 -15.67
CA THR A 102 -2.88 7.47 -15.13
C THR A 102 -2.62 8.93 -14.74
N GLN A 103 -1.51 9.19 -14.05
CA GLN A 103 -1.12 10.55 -13.66
C GLN A 103 -0.91 11.46 -14.87
N SER A 104 -0.27 10.94 -15.93
CA SER A 104 -0.08 11.67 -17.18
C SER A 104 -1.41 12.00 -17.86
N LEU A 105 -2.37 11.07 -17.88
CA LEU A 105 -3.70 11.32 -18.44
C LEU A 105 -4.48 12.36 -17.62
N SER A 106 -4.36 12.31 -16.29
CA SER A 106 -5.04 13.27 -15.39
C SER A 106 -4.57 14.71 -15.60
N GLN A 107 -3.31 14.95 -15.98
CA GLN A 107 -2.84 16.30 -16.31
C GLN A 107 -3.63 16.92 -17.47
N GLY A 108 -4.02 16.12 -18.46
CA GLY A 108 -4.87 16.56 -19.57
C GLY A 108 -6.33 16.82 -19.20
N LEU A 109 -6.77 16.46 -17.99
CA LEU A 109 -8.13 16.74 -17.50
C LEU A 109 -8.25 18.13 -16.87
N LEU A 110 -7.16 18.71 -16.36
CA LEU A 110 -7.19 20.01 -15.68
C LEU A 110 -7.84 21.11 -16.55
N PRO A 111 -7.45 21.29 -17.84
CA PRO A 111 -8.06 22.33 -18.66
C PRO A 111 -9.56 22.08 -18.94
N LYS A 112 -9.96 20.81 -19.05
CA LYS A 112 -11.38 20.45 -19.24
C LYS A 112 -12.21 20.77 -17.99
N MET A 113 -11.63 20.57 -16.80
CA MET A 113 -12.28 20.92 -15.54
C MET A 113 -12.38 22.44 -15.35
N GLU A 114 -11.35 23.20 -15.74
CA GLU A 114 -11.40 24.66 -15.76
C GLU A 114 -12.50 25.18 -16.69
N GLN A 115 -12.60 24.63 -17.91
CA GLN A 115 -13.64 25.00 -18.86
C GLN A 115 -15.05 24.71 -18.29
N LEU A 116 -15.23 23.54 -17.66
CA LEU A 116 -16.50 23.17 -17.04
C LEU A 116 -16.87 24.11 -15.88
N GLN A 117 -15.90 24.51 -15.06
CA GLN A 117 -16.10 25.48 -13.97
C GLN A 117 -16.50 26.86 -14.52
N GLN A 118 -15.86 27.31 -15.60
CA GLN A 118 -16.20 28.56 -16.27
C GLN A 118 -17.64 28.54 -16.80
N GLU A 119 -18.04 27.45 -17.45
CA GLU A 119 -19.39 27.26 -17.97
C GLU A 119 -20.43 27.29 -16.84
N PHE A 120 -20.14 26.59 -15.73
CA PHE A 120 -20.99 26.60 -14.55
C PHE A 120 -21.12 28.01 -13.94
N ALA A 121 -20.01 28.73 -13.78
CA ALA A 121 -20.02 30.09 -13.22
C ALA A 121 -20.87 31.05 -14.08
N ASN A 122 -20.77 30.96 -15.40
CA ASN A 122 -21.57 31.75 -16.33
C ASN A 122 -23.06 31.42 -16.22
N LYS A 123 -23.42 30.13 -16.19
CA LYS A 123 -24.81 29.67 -16.01
C LYS A 123 -25.38 30.14 -14.67
N LEU A 124 -24.60 30.06 -13.60
CA LEU A 124 -25.01 30.49 -12.26
C LEU A 124 -25.24 32.01 -12.21
N LYS A 125 -24.36 32.81 -12.82
CA LYS A 125 -24.52 34.26 -12.92
C LYS A 125 -25.81 34.61 -13.66
N ALA A 126 -26.01 34.03 -14.85
CA ALA A 126 -27.22 34.27 -15.64
C ALA A 126 -28.51 33.88 -14.90
N HIS A 127 -28.49 32.75 -14.17
CA HIS A 127 -29.63 32.34 -13.35
C HIS A 127 -29.93 33.35 -12.23
N ARG A 128 -28.91 33.86 -11.54
CA ARG A 128 -29.08 34.86 -10.47
C ARG A 128 -29.60 36.18 -10.99
N GLU A 129 -29.12 36.65 -12.13
CA GLU A 129 -29.60 37.88 -12.79
C GLU A 129 -31.06 37.76 -13.25
N ALA A 130 -31.47 36.57 -13.70
CA ALA A 130 -32.86 36.30 -14.08
C ALA A 130 -33.85 36.25 -12.90
N HIS A 131 -33.36 35.99 -11.68
CA HIS A 131 -34.19 35.83 -10.47
C HIS A 131 -33.89 36.89 -9.39
N SER A 132 -33.13 37.94 -9.69
CA SER A 132 -32.80 39.03 -8.75
C SER A 132 -33.94 40.03 -8.50
N GLY A 133 -35.17 39.69 -8.93
CA GLY A 133 -36.37 40.52 -8.77
C GLY A 133 -37.58 39.81 -8.16
N GLU A 134 -37.42 38.58 -7.66
CA GLU A 134 -38.35 37.93 -6.71
C GLU A 134 -37.92 38.23 -5.27
#